data_AF-E1YHU2-F1
#
_entry.id   AF-E1YHU2-F1
#
_cell.length_a   1.000
_cell.length_b   1.000
_cell.length_c   1.000
_cell.angle_alpha   90.00
_cell.angle_beta   90.00
_cell.angle_gamma   90.00
#
_symmetry.space_group_name_H-M   'P 1'
#
loop_
_entity.id
_entity.type
_entity.pdbx_description
1 polymer ?
#
loop_
_entity_poly.entity_id
_entity_poly.type
_entity_poly.pdbx_seq_one_letter_code
_entity_poly.pdbx_strand_id
1 'polypeptide(L)'
;MQTPEIELNFKQNKFTAFTFQEPALAICNDKIKENILTQAGQYPTLLHYLKVCSQTLSDNLSNESPYFDQLGELFNRGIAPDTMDGFYNGALISWHSAGIFDLFKTNTINLLYTRMAAPFSTWTGKRFDPISKEKLLEFTDGHETGKVQTFWGSNTQALRTFKERFVGNMMNLSDIWTEKATTQEAQEFGYDVKNFFFIAKKTLSINSQSKEKEIFQLNYRWPKLKTIVPDCYCIDELVQIADGLFLGRLMYATNIIEPYDPAKDPQVYRYGLFGYFLLMDSQWQQIRLSIGFDLESM
;
A
#
# COMPACT_ATOMS: atom_id res chain seq x y z
N MET A 1 -10.04 -21.29 23.13
CA MET A 1 -8.58 -21.48 23.11
C MET A 1 -7.96 -20.16 23.51
N GLN A 2 -7.19 -20.13 24.61
CA GLN A 2 -6.41 -18.95 24.99
C GLN A 2 -5.28 -18.80 23.98
N THR A 3 -5.21 -17.65 23.30
CA THR A 3 -4.05 -17.24 22.51
C THR A 3 -2.87 -17.15 23.47
N PRO A 4 -1.73 -17.81 23.22
CA PRO A 4 -0.56 -17.62 24.06
C PRO A 4 -0.16 -16.14 23.96
N GLU A 5 -0.12 -15.45 25.10
CA GLU A 5 0.52 -14.14 25.20
C GLU A 5 2.00 -14.32 24.85
N ILE A 6 2.34 -14.01 23.61
CA ILE A 6 3.73 -13.81 23.24
C ILE A 6 4.12 -12.50 23.91
N GLU A 7 4.96 -12.58 24.94
CA GLU A 7 5.57 -11.41 25.57
C GLU A 7 6.44 -10.71 24.51
N LEU A 8 5.87 -9.69 23.86
CA LEU A 8 6.55 -8.94 22.82
C LEU A 8 7.69 -8.14 23.44
N ASN A 9 8.92 -8.61 23.23
CA ASN A 9 10.09 -7.83 23.56
C ASN A 9 10.28 -6.73 22.51
N PHE A 10 9.68 -5.56 22.76
CA PHE A 10 9.74 -4.38 21.90
C PHE A 10 11.18 -3.85 21.66
N LYS A 11 12.20 -4.36 22.36
CA LYS A 11 13.59 -3.92 22.22
C LYS A 11 14.39 -4.69 21.16
N GLN A 12 13.78 -5.63 20.45
CA GLN A 12 14.46 -6.33 19.35
C GLN A 12 14.83 -5.35 18.23
N ASN A 13 16.01 -5.53 17.65
CA ASN A 13 16.54 -4.67 16.56
C ASN A 13 15.54 -4.52 15.40
N LYS A 14 14.80 -5.59 15.09
CA LYS A 14 13.70 -5.60 14.12
C LYS A 14 12.73 -4.43 14.31
N PHE A 15 12.37 -4.12 15.56
CA PHE A 15 11.33 -3.12 15.86
C PHE A 15 11.86 -1.70 16.03
N THR A 16 13.17 -1.51 16.11
CA THR A 16 13.79 -0.25 16.53
C THR A 16 14.78 0.32 15.52
N ALA A 17 15.21 -0.45 14.52
CA ALA A 17 16.17 -0.01 13.51
C ALA A 17 15.58 -0.05 12.10
N PHE A 18 15.81 1.04 11.36
CA PHE A 18 15.50 1.09 9.94
C PHE A 18 16.53 0.29 9.13
N THR A 19 16.07 -0.32 8.05
CA THR A 19 16.91 -0.90 7.01
C THR A 19 16.97 0.08 5.84
N PHE A 20 18.18 0.57 5.52
CA PHE A 20 18.40 1.48 4.41
C PHE A 20 19.28 0.84 3.32
N GLN A 21 18.94 1.16 2.08
CA GLN A 21 19.75 0.91 0.91
C GLN A 21 21.06 1.68 1.02
N GLU A 22 22.17 0.99 0.77
CA GLU A 22 23.51 1.56 0.71
C GLU A 22 24.19 1.12 -0.60
N PRO A 23 24.83 2.03 -1.36
CA PRO A 23 24.92 3.46 -1.08
C PRO A 23 23.56 4.17 -1.25
N ALA A 24 23.37 5.27 -0.51
CA ALA A 24 22.20 6.12 -0.68
C ALA A 24 22.12 6.69 -2.11
N LEU A 25 20.89 6.81 -2.61
CA LEU A 25 20.63 7.46 -3.91
C LEU A 25 20.90 8.96 -3.83
N ALA A 26 21.22 9.58 -4.96
CA ALA A 26 21.51 11.02 -5.05
C ALA A 26 20.34 11.92 -4.60
N ILE A 27 19.11 11.39 -4.62
CA ILE A 27 17.89 12.08 -4.20
C ILE A 27 17.70 12.12 -2.68
N CYS A 28 18.47 11.34 -1.93
CA CYS A 28 18.35 11.24 -0.48
C CYS A 28 18.98 12.46 0.21
N ASN A 29 18.41 12.83 1.35
CA ASN A 29 18.86 13.95 2.17
C ASN A 29 19.30 13.48 3.56
N ASP A 30 20.60 13.51 3.83
CA ASP A 30 21.16 13.03 5.10
C ASP A 30 20.67 13.81 6.32
N LYS A 31 20.35 15.10 6.18
CA LYS A 31 19.77 15.90 7.28
C LYS A 31 18.36 15.42 7.64
N ILE A 32 17.55 15.03 6.64
CA ILE A 32 16.23 14.45 6.91
C ILE A 32 16.39 13.07 7.56
N LYS A 33 17.34 12.24 7.09
CA LYS A 33 17.68 10.96 7.74
C LYS A 33 18.07 11.13 9.21
N GLU A 34 18.97 12.04 9.53
CA GLU A 34 19.39 12.31 10.91
C GLU A 34 18.22 12.72 11.80
N ASN A 35 17.32 13.56 11.28
CA ASN A 35 16.10 13.95 11.99
C ASN A 35 15.18 12.75 12.23
N ILE A 36 14.97 11.91 11.23
CA ILE A 36 14.17 10.68 11.35
C ILE A 36 14.76 9.77 12.43
N LEU A 37 16.06 9.50 12.39
CA LEU A 37 16.73 8.63 13.36
C LEU A 37 16.63 9.19 14.78
N THR A 38 16.84 10.50 14.93
CA THR A 38 16.72 11.20 16.22
C THR A 38 15.31 11.11 16.78
N GLN A 39 14.28 11.36 15.96
CA GLN A 39 12.89 11.32 16.40
C GLN A 39 12.42 9.89 16.67
N ALA A 40 12.68 8.95 15.75
CA ALA A 40 12.31 7.55 15.90
C ALA A 40 12.94 6.92 17.17
N GLY A 41 14.17 7.32 17.51
CA GLY A 41 14.86 6.88 18.73
C GLY A 41 14.21 7.32 20.05
N GLN A 42 13.24 8.24 20.01
CA GLN A 42 12.44 8.66 21.18
C GLN A 42 11.26 7.73 21.45
N TYR A 43 10.95 6.81 20.52
CA TYR A 43 9.79 5.93 20.62
C TYR A 43 10.19 4.49 20.88
N PRO A 44 9.33 3.68 21.53
CA PRO A 44 9.63 2.28 21.81
C PRO A 44 9.87 1.43 20.55
N THR A 45 9.18 1.73 19.45
CA THR A 45 9.34 1.05 18.16
C THR A 45 9.15 2.03 17.00
N LEU A 46 9.62 1.66 15.81
CA LEU A 46 9.40 2.43 14.59
C LEU A 46 7.90 2.64 14.29
N LEU A 47 7.05 1.68 14.66
CA LEU A 47 5.62 1.78 14.42
C LEU A 47 4.93 2.84 15.30
N HIS A 48 5.44 3.09 16.51
CA HIS A 48 5.00 4.22 17.33
C HIS A 48 5.36 5.56 16.66
N TYR A 49 6.57 5.68 16.11
CA TYR A 49 6.99 6.86 15.37
C TYR A 49 6.12 7.09 14.12
N LEU A 50 5.86 6.03 13.33
CA LEU A 50 5.00 6.11 12.14
C LEU A 50 3.55 6.43 12.48
N LYS A 51 3.04 5.98 13.63
CA LYS A 51 1.73 6.39 14.15
C LYS A 51 1.68 7.90 14.39
N VAL A 52 2.69 8.48 15.01
CA VAL A 52 2.76 9.94 15.23
C VAL A 52 2.82 10.71 13.91
N CYS A 53 3.58 10.21 12.93
CA CYS A 53 3.60 10.76 11.58
C CYS A 53 2.18 10.76 10.98
N SER A 54 1.48 9.62 11.07
CA SER A 54 0.12 9.46 10.55
C SER A 54 -0.90 10.39 11.22
N GLN A 55 -0.88 10.49 12.55
CA GLN A 55 -1.77 11.38 13.31
C GLN A 55 -1.54 12.84 12.91
N THR A 56 -0.28 13.26 12.80
CA THR A 56 0.06 14.64 12.41
C THR A 56 -0.35 14.96 10.97
N LEU A 57 -0.26 13.99 10.06
CA LEU A 57 -0.68 14.16 8.67
C LEU A 57 -2.20 14.11 8.50
N SER A 58 -2.91 13.32 9.32
CA SER A 58 -4.37 13.28 9.30
C SER A 58 -5.00 14.63 9.66
N ASP A 59 -4.32 15.42 10.51
CA ASP A 59 -4.75 16.75 10.91
C ASP A 59 -4.42 17.85 9.89
N ASN A 60 -3.70 17.54 8.81
CA ASN A 60 -3.24 18.52 7.82
C ASN A 60 -3.51 18.06 6.37
N LEU A 61 -4.37 18.79 5.66
CA LEU A 61 -4.74 18.50 4.26
C LEU A 61 -3.63 18.83 3.25
N SER A 62 -2.55 19.50 3.65
CA SER A 62 -1.43 19.89 2.79
C SER A 62 -0.29 18.86 2.81
N ASN A 63 0.32 18.62 1.65
CA ASN A 63 1.56 17.87 1.53
C ASN A 63 2.79 18.66 2.04
N GLU A 64 2.60 19.94 2.42
CA GLU A 64 3.62 20.78 3.04
C GLU A 64 3.75 20.42 4.53
N SER A 65 4.26 19.22 4.80
CA SER A 65 4.54 18.73 6.14
C SER A 65 5.93 18.11 6.19
N PRO A 66 6.76 18.47 7.18
CA PRO A 66 8.03 17.79 7.40
C PRO A 66 7.88 16.26 7.54
N TYR A 67 6.76 15.78 8.07
CA TYR A 67 6.48 14.34 8.18
C TYR A 67 6.22 13.69 6.81
N PHE A 68 5.65 14.42 5.86
CA PHE A 68 5.49 13.94 4.49
C PHE A 68 6.85 13.79 3.80
N ASP A 69 7.73 14.80 3.95
CA ASP A 69 9.11 14.72 3.47
C ASP A 69 9.90 13.58 4.11
N GLN A 70 9.70 13.35 5.41
CA GLN A 70 10.32 12.23 6.12
C GLN A 70 9.86 10.86 5.59
N LEU A 71 8.57 10.68 5.28
CA LEU A 71 8.07 9.46 4.62
C LEU A 71 8.64 9.33 3.20
N GLY A 72 8.79 10.46 2.50
CA GLY A 72 9.53 10.57 1.25
C GLY A 72 10.95 10.01 1.37
N GLU A 73 11.70 10.50 2.34
CA GLU A 73 13.08 10.11 2.62
C GLU A 73 13.19 8.62 3.04
N LEU A 74 12.32 8.16 3.94
CA LEU A 74 12.25 6.75 4.33
C LEU A 74 12.04 5.84 3.13
N PHE A 75 11.11 6.21 2.24
CA PHE A 75 10.88 5.44 1.03
C PHE A 75 12.10 5.46 0.11
N ASN A 76 12.69 6.64 -0.12
CA ASN A 76 13.86 6.77 -1.01
C ASN A 76 15.03 5.92 -0.54
N ARG A 77 15.20 5.77 0.78
CA ARG A 77 16.21 4.90 1.39
C ARG A 77 15.79 3.45 1.58
N GLY A 78 14.50 3.13 1.53
CA GLY A 78 14.03 1.75 1.69
C GLY A 78 14.53 0.85 0.55
N ILE A 79 14.68 -0.43 0.84
CA ILE A 79 15.18 -1.44 -0.11
C ILE A 79 14.01 -2.05 -0.86
N ALA A 80 14.09 -2.19 -2.19
CA ALA A 80 13.09 -2.96 -2.93
C ALA A 80 13.15 -4.44 -2.53
N PRO A 81 12.07 -5.04 -2.01
CA PRO A 81 12.07 -6.46 -1.75
C PRO A 81 12.24 -7.24 -3.06
N ASP A 82 13.03 -8.32 -3.02
CA ASP A 82 13.17 -9.22 -4.16
C ASP A 82 11.91 -10.07 -4.37
N THR A 83 11.24 -10.42 -3.28
CA THR A 83 10.02 -11.23 -3.27
C THR A 83 9.04 -10.74 -2.21
N MET A 84 7.75 -11.01 -2.43
CA MET A 84 6.67 -10.86 -1.47
C MET A 84 5.79 -12.10 -1.59
N ASP A 85 5.44 -12.73 -0.48
CA ASP A 85 4.66 -13.97 -0.51
C ASP A 85 3.65 -14.02 0.64
N GLY A 86 2.46 -14.53 0.36
CA GLY A 86 1.39 -14.64 1.32
C GLY A 86 0.75 -13.29 1.67
N PHE A 87 0.27 -13.17 2.92
CA PHE A 87 -0.53 -12.05 3.38
C PHE A 87 0.26 -11.11 4.28
N TYR A 88 0.13 -9.81 4.02
CA TYR A 88 0.67 -8.73 4.84
C TYR A 88 -0.44 -7.81 5.31
N ASN A 89 -0.44 -7.49 6.60
CA ASN A 89 -1.42 -6.59 7.21
C ASN A 89 -1.17 -5.15 6.76
N GLY A 90 -2.25 -4.44 6.46
CA GLY A 90 -2.24 -3.06 6.02
C GLY A 90 -2.40 -2.09 7.19
N ALA A 91 -1.78 -0.92 7.05
CA ALA A 91 -2.16 0.28 7.80
C ALA A 91 -2.00 1.52 6.90
N LEU A 92 -2.95 2.44 6.96
CA LEU A 92 -2.84 3.70 6.25
C LEU A 92 -2.02 4.70 7.10
N ILE A 93 -1.03 5.37 6.48
CA ILE A 93 -0.30 6.46 7.14
C ILE A 93 -0.92 7.80 6.78
N SER A 94 -1.08 8.05 5.48
CA SER A 94 -1.63 9.31 4.97
C SER A 94 -2.35 9.07 3.66
N TRP A 95 -3.41 9.86 3.43
CA TRP A 95 -4.20 9.81 2.20
C TRP A 95 -4.78 11.19 1.88
N HIS A 96 -4.48 11.69 0.68
CA HIS A 96 -4.92 12.99 0.20
C HIS A 96 -6.03 12.80 -0.84
N SER A 97 -7.24 12.58 -0.35
CA SER A 97 -8.42 12.31 -1.19
C SER A 97 -8.85 13.49 -2.06
N ALA A 98 -8.63 14.73 -1.60
CA ALA A 98 -9.06 15.96 -2.29
C ALA A 98 -8.51 16.05 -3.73
N GLY A 99 -7.24 15.71 -3.94
CA GLY A 99 -6.62 15.75 -5.27
C GLY A 99 -7.22 14.71 -6.24
N ILE A 100 -7.67 13.55 -5.75
CA ILE A 100 -8.33 12.53 -6.57
C ILE A 100 -9.71 13.02 -7.01
N PHE A 101 -10.47 13.63 -6.09
CA PHE A 101 -11.82 14.11 -6.40
C PHE A 101 -11.82 15.26 -7.41
N ASP A 102 -10.88 16.21 -7.27
CA ASP A 102 -10.70 17.29 -8.23
C ASP A 102 -10.30 16.77 -9.61
N LEU A 103 -9.47 15.72 -9.64
CA LEU A 103 -8.99 15.09 -10.87
C LEU A 103 -10.12 14.40 -11.65
N PHE A 104 -11.00 13.67 -10.95
CA PHE A 104 -12.06 12.89 -11.59
C PHE A 104 -13.40 13.63 -11.74
N LYS A 105 -13.52 14.89 -11.31
CA LYS A 105 -14.69 15.79 -11.50
C LYS A 105 -16.07 15.10 -11.36
N THR A 106 -16.26 14.22 -10.38
CA THR A 106 -17.43 13.31 -10.34
C THR A 106 -18.24 13.46 -9.07
N ASN A 107 -19.48 13.97 -9.19
CA ASN A 107 -20.46 14.03 -8.10
C ASN A 107 -20.95 12.65 -7.62
N THR A 108 -20.82 11.60 -8.44
CA THR A 108 -21.28 10.23 -8.14
C THR A 108 -20.26 9.40 -7.36
N ILE A 109 -18.96 9.51 -7.69
CA ILE A 109 -17.86 8.90 -6.91
C ILE A 109 -17.75 9.56 -5.53
N ASN A 110 -18.13 10.84 -5.43
CA ASN A 110 -18.17 11.61 -4.19
C ASN A 110 -19.14 11.04 -3.13
N LEU A 111 -20.20 10.35 -3.55
CA LEU A 111 -21.16 9.75 -2.62
C LEU A 111 -20.73 8.34 -2.19
N LEU A 112 -20.18 7.53 -3.10
CA LEU A 112 -19.77 6.15 -2.80
C LEU A 112 -18.45 6.08 -2.03
N TYR A 113 -17.44 6.84 -2.45
CA TYR A 113 -16.10 6.71 -1.91
C TYR A 113 -15.89 7.61 -0.67
N THR A 114 -16.28 8.89 -0.74
CA THR A 114 -16.06 9.88 0.33
C THR A 114 -17.00 9.71 1.52
N ARG A 115 -18.27 9.33 1.29
CA ARG A 115 -19.25 9.15 2.39
C ARG A 115 -19.38 7.71 2.89
N MET A 116 -18.87 6.70 2.17
CA MET A 116 -19.07 5.29 2.54
C MET A 116 -17.79 4.44 2.61
N ALA A 117 -16.68 4.79 1.96
CA ALA A 117 -15.44 3.99 2.00
C ALA A 117 -14.34 4.59 2.90
N ALA A 118 -14.13 5.91 2.84
CA ALA A 118 -13.08 6.58 3.63
C ALA A 118 -13.24 6.50 5.16
N PRO A 119 -14.46 6.57 5.75
CA PRO A 119 -14.64 6.41 7.21
C PRO A 119 -14.72 4.94 7.66
N PHE A 120 -14.77 3.98 6.72
CA PHE A 120 -15.04 2.57 6.97
C PHE A 120 -14.12 1.71 6.12
N SER A 121 -12.82 1.99 6.15
CA SER A 121 -11.84 1.19 5.42
C SER A 121 -11.87 -0.23 5.97
N THR A 122 -12.58 -1.11 5.26
CA THR A 122 -12.59 -2.56 5.50
C THR A 122 -11.27 -3.21 5.08
N TRP A 123 -10.34 -2.43 4.53
CA TRP A 123 -9.05 -2.88 4.05
C TRP A 123 -8.22 -3.43 5.20
N THR A 124 -7.84 -4.70 5.08
CA THR A 124 -7.03 -5.39 6.09
C THR A 124 -5.58 -5.54 5.67
N GLY A 125 -5.27 -5.41 4.38
CA GLY A 125 -3.92 -5.61 3.86
C GLY A 125 -3.89 -6.07 2.40
N LYS A 126 -2.77 -6.69 2.03
CA LYS A 126 -2.55 -7.20 0.68
C LYS A 126 -2.02 -8.62 0.71
N ARG A 127 -2.41 -9.40 -0.29
CA ARG A 127 -1.92 -10.76 -0.51
C ARG A 127 -1.12 -10.83 -1.81
N PHE A 128 -0.07 -11.64 -1.82
CA PHE A 128 0.79 -11.90 -2.96
C PHE A 128 0.82 -13.41 -3.20
N ASP A 129 0.18 -13.85 -4.27
CA ASP A 129 0.12 -15.26 -4.64
C ASP A 129 1.03 -15.52 -5.87
N PRO A 130 1.66 -16.70 -5.98
CA PRO A 130 2.37 -17.09 -7.19
C PRO A 130 1.45 -17.06 -8.42
N ILE A 131 1.96 -16.56 -9.53
CA ILE A 131 1.24 -16.55 -10.82
C ILE A 131 1.91 -17.48 -11.83
N SER A 132 1.12 -18.28 -12.54
CA SER A 132 1.64 -19.08 -13.65
C SER A 132 1.99 -18.18 -14.83
N LYS A 133 2.91 -18.63 -15.70
CA LYS A 133 3.30 -17.86 -16.89
C LYS A 133 2.12 -17.61 -17.82
N GLU A 134 1.24 -18.58 -17.98
CA GLU A 134 0.07 -18.52 -18.84
C GLU A 134 -0.90 -17.43 -18.35
N LYS A 135 -1.21 -17.43 -17.05
CA LYS A 135 -2.04 -16.38 -16.43
C LYS A 135 -1.39 -15.01 -16.49
N LEU A 136 -0.07 -14.93 -16.32
CA LEU A 136 0.65 -13.67 -16.41
C LEU A 136 0.56 -13.08 -17.82
N LEU A 137 0.83 -13.89 -18.84
CA LEU A 137 0.69 -13.49 -20.24
C LEU A 137 -0.75 -13.10 -20.56
N GLU A 138 -1.72 -13.84 -20.03
CA GLU A 138 -3.13 -13.51 -20.17
C GLU A 138 -3.41 -12.13 -19.60
N PHE A 139 -3.20 -11.89 -18.30
CA PHE A 139 -3.56 -10.64 -17.62
C PHE A 139 -2.83 -9.40 -18.14
N THR A 140 -1.66 -9.59 -18.76
CA THR A 140 -0.80 -8.49 -19.20
C THR A 140 -0.69 -8.37 -20.71
N ASP A 141 -1.55 -9.07 -21.46
CA ASP A 141 -1.53 -9.10 -22.94
C ASP A 141 -0.13 -9.42 -23.51
N GLY A 142 0.60 -10.28 -22.81
CA GLY A 142 1.94 -10.72 -23.18
C GLY A 142 3.08 -9.74 -22.86
N HIS A 143 2.79 -8.56 -22.29
CA HIS A 143 3.82 -7.58 -21.93
C HIS A 143 4.70 -8.07 -20.78
N GLU A 144 4.14 -8.76 -19.79
CA GLU A 144 4.92 -9.43 -18.75
C GLU A 144 5.20 -10.88 -19.14
N THR A 145 6.48 -11.19 -19.38
CA THR A 145 6.88 -12.51 -19.89
C THR A 145 7.32 -13.50 -18.81
N GLY A 146 7.32 -13.10 -17.54
CA GLY A 146 7.83 -13.88 -16.41
C GLY A 146 9.36 -13.98 -16.31
N LYS A 147 10.10 -13.05 -16.93
CA LYS A 147 11.57 -12.96 -16.80
C LYS A 147 12.02 -12.51 -15.40
N VAL A 148 11.17 -11.71 -14.76
CA VAL A 148 11.31 -11.29 -13.37
C VAL A 148 10.22 -12.00 -12.57
N GLN A 149 10.54 -12.42 -11.34
CA GLN A 149 9.55 -13.02 -10.47
C GLN A 149 8.38 -12.04 -10.28
N THR A 150 7.19 -12.54 -10.57
CA THR A 150 5.96 -11.75 -10.61
C THR A 150 4.90 -12.47 -9.80
N PHE A 151 4.02 -11.71 -9.18
CA PHE A 151 2.97 -12.20 -8.29
C PHE A 151 1.62 -11.67 -8.75
N TRP A 152 0.59 -12.50 -8.58
CA TRP A 152 -0.78 -12.06 -8.66
C TRP A 152 -1.21 -11.65 -7.26
N GLY A 153 -1.51 -10.37 -7.09
CA GLY A 153 -1.86 -9.85 -5.78
C GLY A 153 -3.27 -9.29 -5.71
N SER A 154 -3.73 -9.11 -4.48
CA SER A 154 -5.06 -8.58 -4.16
C SER A 154 -5.02 -7.71 -2.92
N ASN A 155 -5.92 -6.73 -2.87
CA ASN A 155 -6.31 -6.12 -1.61
C ASN A 155 -7.27 -7.07 -0.89
N THR A 156 -7.22 -7.07 0.43
CA THR A 156 -8.08 -7.91 1.27
C THR A 156 -8.97 -7.06 2.14
N GLN A 157 -10.19 -7.52 2.40
CA GLN A 157 -11.15 -6.80 3.23
C GLN A 157 -11.91 -7.70 4.21
N ALA A 158 -12.20 -7.17 5.40
CA ALA A 158 -13.08 -7.80 6.38
C ALA A 158 -14.51 -7.23 6.27
N LEU A 159 -15.51 -8.11 6.18
CA LEU A 159 -16.93 -7.82 5.97
C LEU A 159 -17.78 -8.40 7.13
N ARG A 160 -17.44 -8.02 8.36
CA ARG A 160 -17.96 -8.64 9.59
C ARG A 160 -19.20 -7.92 10.11
N THR A 161 -19.24 -6.59 10.04
CA THR A 161 -20.36 -5.78 10.52
C THR A 161 -21.43 -5.58 9.44
N PHE A 162 -22.63 -5.15 9.85
CA PHE A 162 -23.71 -4.83 8.91
C PHE A 162 -23.29 -3.76 7.89
N LYS A 163 -22.52 -2.75 8.33
CA LYS A 163 -22.02 -1.68 7.46
C LYS A 163 -21.02 -2.21 6.44
N GLU A 164 -20.09 -3.07 6.86
CA GLU A 164 -19.09 -3.64 5.97
C GLU A 164 -19.73 -4.58 4.95
N ARG A 165 -20.71 -5.40 5.38
CA ARG A 165 -21.49 -6.24 4.46
C ARG A 165 -22.26 -5.41 3.43
N PHE A 166 -22.76 -4.24 3.82
CA PHE A 166 -23.38 -3.30 2.88
C PHE A 166 -22.38 -2.81 1.83
N VAL A 167 -21.15 -2.45 2.24
CA VAL A 167 -20.06 -2.09 1.32
C VAL A 167 -19.75 -3.26 0.36
N GLY A 168 -19.60 -4.49 0.88
CA GLY A 168 -19.35 -5.66 0.05
C GLY A 168 -20.47 -5.95 -0.96
N ASN A 169 -21.73 -5.76 -0.57
CA ASN A 169 -22.87 -5.88 -1.49
C ASN A 169 -22.84 -4.82 -2.60
N MET A 170 -22.47 -3.59 -2.28
CA MET A 170 -22.32 -2.51 -3.26
C MET A 170 -21.19 -2.78 -4.26
N MET A 171 -20.09 -3.40 -3.82
CA MET A 171 -18.99 -3.81 -4.70
C MET A 171 -19.45 -4.86 -5.71
N ASN A 172 -20.20 -5.87 -5.26
CA ASN A 172 -20.80 -6.88 -6.14
C ASN A 172 -21.77 -6.26 -7.15
N LEU A 173 -22.57 -5.28 -6.75
CA LEU A 173 -23.49 -4.56 -7.64
C LEU A 173 -22.76 -3.68 -8.67
N SER A 174 -21.50 -3.31 -8.38
CA SER A 174 -20.68 -2.46 -9.25
C SER A 174 -19.77 -3.27 -10.18
N ASP A 175 -20.01 -4.59 -10.30
CA ASP A 175 -19.22 -5.54 -11.11
C ASP A 175 -17.71 -5.51 -10.82
N ILE A 176 -17.34 -5.15 -9.58
CA ILE A 176 -15.95 -5.21 -9.13
C ILE A 176 -15.57 -6.67 -8.96
N TRP A 177 -14.52 -7.10 -9.67
CA TRP A 177 -14.00 -8.45 -9.52
C TRP A 177 -13.61 -8.70 -8.05
N THR A 178 -14.35 -9.60 -7.41
CA THR A 178 -14.21 -9.97 -6.01
C THR A 178 -14.18 -11.48 -5.89
N GLU A 179 -13.22 -12.01 -5.14
CA GLU A 179 -13.13 -13.41 -4.76
C GLU A 179 -13.37 -13.56 -3.26
N LYS A 180 -14.14 -14.58 -2.86
CA LYS A 180 -14.30 -14.89 -1.44
C LYS A 180 -13.02 -15.51 -0.90
N ALA A 181 -12.65 -15.14 0.32
CA ALA A 181 -11.63 -15.86 1.06
C ALA A 181 -12.11 -17.29 1.32
N THR A 182 -11.18 -18.23 1.26
CA THR A 182 -11.39 -19.59 1.77
C THR A 182 -11.61 -19.55 3.28
N THR A 183 -12.24 -20.59 3.83
CA THR A 183 -12.42 -20.71 5.29
C THR A 183 -11.08 -20.64 6.03
N GLN A 184 -10.02 -21.21 5.47
CA GLN A 184 -8.69 -21.17 6.04
C GLN A 184 -8.13 -19.75 6.05
N GLU A 185 -8.16 -19.05 4.91
CA GLU A 185 -7.70 -17.66 4.82
C GLU A 185 -8.44 -16.74 5.82
N ALA A 186 -9.77 -16.89 5.91
CA ALA A 186 -10.58 -16.08 6.82
C ALA A 186 -10.25 -16.35 8.30
N GLN A 187 -9.98 -17.61 8.66
CA GLN A 187 -9.59 -17.98 10.03
C GLN A 187 -8.17 -17.52 10.38
N GLU A 188 -7.24 -17.64 9.44
CA GLU A 188 -5.82 -17.37 9.67
C GLU A 188 -5.49 -15.88 9.61
N PHE A 189 -6.06 -15.17 8.64
CA PHE A 189 -5.70 -13.78 8.32
C PHE A 189 -6.81 -12.78 8.59
N GLY A 190 -8.04 -13.24 8.82
CA GLY A 190 -9.13 -12.40 9.27
C GLY A 190 -9.80 -11.54 8.19
N TYR A 191 -9.55 -11.78 6.90
CA TYR A 191 -10.28 -11.13 5.81
C TYR A 191 -11.32 -12.07 5.17
N ASP A 192 -12.36 -11.50 4.58
CA ASP A 192 -13.50 -12.22 4.02
C ASP A 192 -13.49 -12.24 2.49
N VAL A 193 -12.87 -11.23 1.86
CA VAL A 193 -12.82 -11.09 0.40
C VAL A 193 -11.47 -10.57 -0.08
N LYS A 194 -11.18 -10.87 -1.35
CA LYS A 194 -10.05 -10.39 -2.15
C LYS A 194 -10.61 -9.60 -3.34
N ASN A 195 -10.12 -8.39 -3.57
CA ASN A 195 -10.52 -7.53 -4.67
C ASN A 195 -9.40 -6.57 -5.05
N PHE A 196 -9.66 -5.69 -6.03
CA PHE A 196 -8.68 -4.74 -6.57
C PHE A 196 -7.35 -5.44 -6.86
N PHE A 197 -7.41 -6.45 -7.73
CA PHE A 197 -6.28 -7.27 -8.09
C PHE A 197 -5.19 -6.44 -8.79
N PHE A 198 -3.94 -6.89 -8.65
CA PHE A 198 -2.77 -6.26 -9.23
C PHE A 198 -1.75 -7.30 -9.70
N ILE A 199 -0.88 -6.89 -10.61
CA ILE A 199 0.35 -7.62 -10.95
C ILE A 199 1.51 -6.95 -10.23
N ALA A 200 2.25 -7.72 -9.43
CA ALA A 200 3.36 -7.20 -8.65
C ALA A 200 4.71 -7.79 -9.04
N LYS A 201 5.74 -6.94 -9.11
CA LYS A 201 7.12 -7.34 -9.43
C LYS A 201 8.14 -6.30 -8.96
N LYS A 202 9.39 -6.73 -8.79
CA LYS A 202 10.52 -5.81 -8.65
C LYS A 202 10.80 -5.11 -9.99
N THR A 203 10.94 -3.78 -9.96
CA THR A 203 11.22 -2.96 -11.15
C THR A 203 11.71 -1.56 -10.75
N LEU A 204 11.85 -0.65 -11.70
CA LEU A 204 12.24 0.74 -11.44
C LEU A 204 11.01 1.61 -11.13
N SER A 205 11.23 2.65 -10.33
CA SER A 205 10.19 3.61 -9.96
C SER A 205 9.67 4.38 -11.18
N ILE A 206 8.34 4.56 -11.22
CA ILE A 206 7.65 5.39 -12.21
C ILE A 206 7.72 6.88 -11.86
N ASN A 207 8.10 7.21 -10.62
CA ASN A 207 8.28 8.59 -10.20
C ASN A 207 9.48 9.22 -10.93
N SER A 208 9.21 10.35 -11.59
CA SER A 208 10.19 11.10 -12.37
C SER A 208 11.42 11.52 -11.58
N GLN A 209 11.26 11.76 -10.28
CA GLN A 209 12.33 12.21 -9.40
C GLN A 209 13.24 11.05 -8.97
N SER A 210 12.77 9.80 -9.05
CA SER A 210 13.48 8.62 -8.54
C SER A 210 13.55 7.47 -9.56
N LYS A 211 13.61 7.78 -10.86
CA LYS A 211 13.53 6.77 -11.96
C LYS A 211 14.53 5.62 -11.87
N GLU A 212 15.67 5.81 -11.22
CA GLU A 212 16.71 4.79 -11.04
C GLU A 212 16.51 3.93 -9.79
N LYS A 213 15.54 4.29 -8.94
CA LYS A 213 15.25 3.56 -7.71
C LYS A 213 14.54 2.25 -8.05
N GLU A 214 15.14 1.13 -7.64
CA GLU A 214 14.42 -0.13 -7.58
C GLU A 214 13.31 -0.04 -6.53
N ILE A 215 12.14 -0.57 -6.88
CA ILE A 215 10.95 -0.68 -6.03
C ILE A 215 10.27 -2.03 -6.31
N PHE A 216 9.35 -2.42 -5.44
CA PHE A 216 8.40 -3.48 -5.74
C PHE A 216 7.08 -2.83 -6.17
N GLN A 217 6.75 -2.93 -7.44
CA GLN A 217 5.58 -2.28 -8.04
C GLN A 217 4.35 -3.15 -7.85
N LEU A 218 3.20 -2.53 -7.58
CA LEU A 218 1.89 -3.16 -7.61
C LEU A 218 1.05 -2.44 -8.67
N ASN A 219 0.83 -3.09 -9.81
CA ASN A 219 0.20 -2.46 -10.96
C ASN A 219 -1.25 -2.93 -11.13
N TYR A 220 -2.18 -1.99 -10.88
CA TYR A 220 -3.63 -2.20 -10.98
C TYR A 220 -4.19 -1.88 -12.36
N ARG A 221 -3.39 -1.30 -13.25
CA ARG A 221 -3.88 -0.66 -14.49
C ARG A 221 -4.13 -1.64 -15.64
N TRP A 222 -3.77 -2.90 -15.48
CA TRP A 222 -4.00 -3.92 -16.50
C TRP A 222 -5.49 -4.12 -16.76
N PRO A 223 -5.99 -3.91 -17.99
CA PRO A 223 -7.43 -3.93 -18.28
C PRO A 223 -8.13 -5.23 -17.86
N LYS A 224 -7.46 -6.38 -17.99
CA LYS A 224 -8.02 -7.69 -17.61
C LYS A 224 -8.16 -7.91 -16.11
N LEU A 225 -7.56 -7.06 -15.28
CA LEU A 225 -7.78 -7.07 -13.83
C LEU A 225 -9.12 -6.45 -13.43
N LYS A 226 -9.82 -5.78 -14.37
CA LYS A 226 -11.15 -5.20 -14.15
C LYS A 226 -11.22 -4.29 -12.91
N THR A 227 -10.15 -3.56 -12.65
CA THR A 227 -10.13 -2.54 -11.61
C THR A 227 -11.00 -1.36 -12.04
N ILE A 228 -11.65 -0.71 -11.07
CA ILE A 228 -12.53 0.44 -11.33
C ILE A 228 -11.86 1.74 -10.91
N VAL A 229 -12.48 2.89 -11.19
CA VAL A 229 -11.97 4.20 -10.73
C VAL A 229 -12.04 4.28 -9.19
N PRO A 230 -11.01 4.79 -8.49
CA PRO A 230 -9.77 5.34 -9.05
C PRO A 230 -8.68 4.30 -9.33
N ASP A 231 -8.80 3.08 -8.81
CA ASP A 231 -7.74 2.06 -8.80
C ASP A 231 -7.23 1.62 -10.19
N CYS A 232 -8.04 1.73 -11.24
CA CYS A 232 -7.58 1.53 -12.63
C CYS A 232 -6.54 2.57 -13.11
N TYR A 233 -6.31 3.63 -12.34
CA TYR A 233 -5.24 4.62 -12.55
C TYR A 233 -4.08 4.45 -11.56
N CYS A 234 -4.15 3.48 -10.65
CA CYS A 234 -3.21 3.29 -9.56
C CYS A 234 -2.01 2.42 -9.96
N ILE A 235 -0.84 2.83 -9.52
CA ILE A 235 0.32 1.96 -9.34
C ILE A 235 0.87 2.25 -7.94
N ASP A 236 0.96 1.24 -7.08
CA ASP A 236 1.69 1.40 -5.82
C ASP A 236 3.17 1.09 -6.06
N GLU A 237 4.04 1.79 -5.33
CA GLU A 237 5.45 1.43 -5.21
C GLU A 237 5.73 1.07 -3.76
N LEU A 238 6.45 -0.02 -3.53
CA LEU A 238 6.72 -0.55 -2.19
C LEU A 238 8.23 -0.72 -1.97
N VAL A 239 8.68 -0.39 -0.76
CA VAL A 239 10.03 -0.68 -0.28
C VAL A 239 9.98 -1.20 1.15
N GLN A 240 10.97 -2.00 1.51
CA GLN A 240 11.20 -2.43 2.88
C GLN A 240 11.97 -1.35 3.65
N ILE A 241 11.45 -0.99 4.83
CA ILE A 241 12.06 0.03 5.71
C ILE A 241 12.54 -0.56 7.05
N ALA A 242 12.11 -1.76 7.40
CA ALA A 242 12.66 -2.60 8.46
C ALA A 242 12.34 -4.07 8.17
N ASP A 243 12.95 -5.02 8.90
CA ASP A 243 12.63 -6.43 8.73
C ASP A 243 11.12 -6.67 8.93
N GLY A 244 10.44 -7.23 7.92
CA GLY A 244 8.99 -7.46 7.93
C GLY A 244 8.07 -6.23 7.89
N LEU A 245 8.62 -5.01 7.67
CA LEU A 245 7.86 -3.76 7.57
C LEU A 245 8.17 -3.02 6.27
N PHE A 246 7.13 -2.74 5.50
CA PHE A 246 7.22 -2.16 4.18
C PHE A 246 6.43 -0.87 4.11
N LEU A 247 7.01 0.14 3.45
CA LEU A 247 6.41 1.44 3.18
C LEU A 247 6.01 1.52 1.71
N GLY A 248 4.71 1.73 1.48
CA GLY A 248 4.12 1.90 0.17
C GLY A 248 3.79 3.36 -0.13
N ARG A 249 3.89 3.74 -1.40
CA ARG A 249 3.42 5.01 -1.97
C ARG A 249 2.24 4.72 -2.91
N LEU A 250 1.17 5.50 -2.76
CA LEU A 250 -0.04 5.42 -3.59
C LEU A 250 0.11 6.39 -4.76
N MET A 251 0.43 5.89 -5.96
CA MET A 251 0.62 6.74 -7.14
C MET A 251 -0.55 6.60 -8.11
N TYR A 252 -1.25 7.69 -8.40
CA TYR A 252 -2.33 7.70 -9.39
C TYR A 252 -1.92 8.52 -10.62
N ALA A 253 -2.23 8.01 -11.80
CA ALA A 253 -2.10 8.75 -13.04
C ALA A 253 -3.03 9.98 -13.03
N THR A 254 -2.47 11.17 -13.25
CA THR A 254 -3.25 12.41 -13.32
C THR A 254 -3.65 12.77 -14.74
N ASN A 255 -2.98 12.22 -15.75
CA ASN A 255 -3.45 12.31 -17.12
C ASN A 255 -4.47 11.20 -17.40
N ILE A 256 -5.73 11.43 -16.99
CA ILE A 256 -6.81 10.44 -17.04
C ILE A 256 -7.38 10.18 -18.44
N ILE A 257 -7.03 11.01 -19.42
CA ILE A 257 -7.49 10.88 -20.81
C ILE A 257 -6.64 9.85 -21.56
N GLU A 258 -5.40 9.62 -21.11
CA GLU A 258 -4.46 8.72 -21.75
C GLU A 258 -4.73 7.25 -21.35
N PRO A 259 -5.11 6.37 -22.30
CA PRO A 259 -5.30 4.96 -22.01
C PRO A 259 -4.01 4.31 -21.54
N TYR A 260 -4.12 3.39 -20.58
CA TYR A 260 -2.94 2.66 -20.09
C TYR A 260 -2.36 1.75 -21.18
N ASP A 261 -1.09 1.98 -21.47
CA ASP A 261 -0.22 1.23 -22.36
C ASP A 261 1.14 1.05 -21.65
N PRO A 262 1.51 -0.19 -21.29
CA PRO A 262 2.77 -0.46 -20.59
C PRO A 262 4.02 -0.22 -21.44
N ALA A 263 3.89 -0.04 -22.76
CA ALA A 263 5.01 0.25 -23.65
C ALA A 263 5.36 1.75 -23.72
N LYS A 264 4.48 2.63 -23.22
CA LYS A 264 4.73 4.08 -23.17
C LYS A 264 5.62 4.46 -21.98
N ASP A 265 6.36 5.56 -22.14
CA ASP A 265 7.05 6.19 -21.02
C ASP A 265 6.04 6.51 -19.89
N PRO A 266 6.24 6.03 -18.65
CA PRO A 266 5.34 6.31 -17.53
C PRO A 266 5.05 7.80 -17.30
N GLN A 267 5.94 8.70 -17.74
CA GLN A 267 5.77 10.15 -17.62
C GLN A 267 4.55 10.69 -18.38
N VAL A 268 4.07 10.01 -19.42
CA VAL A 268 2.86 10.44 -20.16
C VAL A 268 1.62 10.46 -19.27
N TYR A 269 1.59 9.63 -18.23
CA TYR A 269 0.48 9.49 -17.30
C TYR A 269 0.50 10.50 -16.15
N ARG A 270 1.62 11.22 -15.97
CA ARG A 270 1.81 12.25 -14.93
C ARG A 270 1.40 11.75 -13.54
N TYR A 271 2.01 10.66 -13.09
CA TYR A 271 1.68 10.08 -11.78
C TYR A 271 1.92 11.09 -10.64
N GLY A 272 0.89 11.28 -9.81
CA GLY A 272 0.96 12.04 -8.57
C GLY A 272 1.01 11.11 -7.36
N LEU A 273 1.65 11.55 -6.27
CA LEU A 273 1.66 10.86 -4.99
C LEU A 273 0.43 11.29 -4.17
N PHE A 274 -0.39 10.33 -3.76
CA PHE A 274 -1.64 10.57 -3.04
C PHE A 274 -1.61 10.08 -1.59
N GLY A 275 -0.54 9.41 -1.17
CA GLY A 275 -0.40 9.01 0.22
C GLY A 275 0.60 7.89 0.42
N TYR A 276 0.66 7.44 1.67
CA TYR A 276 1.52 6.37 2.13
C TYR A 276 0.74 5.34 2.93
N PHE A 277 1.13 4.08 2.78
CA PHE A 277 0.61 2.95 3.56
C PHE A 277 1.73 2.06 4.03
N LEU A 278 1.43 1.18 4.99
CA LEU A 278 2.30 0.12 5.46
C LEU A 278 1.75 -1.23 5.05
N LEU A 279 2.67 -2.14 4.73
CA LEU A 279 2.44 -3.58 4.77
C LEU A 279 3.35 -4.17 5.84
N MET A 280 2.83 -5.11 6.62
CA MET A 280 3.58 -5.63 7.76
C MET A 280 3.25 -7.09 8.06
N ASP A 281 4.24 -7.81 8.58
CA ASP A 281 4.07 -9.18 9.04
C ASP A 281 3.22 -9.27 10.33
N SER A 282 3.00 -10.50 10.81
CA SER A 282 2.20 -10.76 12.00
C SER A 282 2.80 -10.18 13.28
N GLN A 283 4.12 -10.09 13.40
CA GLN A 283 4.77 -9.56 14.60
C GLN A 283 4.54 -8.05 14.68
N TRP A 284 4.71 -7.33 13.57
CA TRP A 284 4.38 -5.91 13.50
C TRP A 284 2.89 -5.64 13.68
N GLN A 285 2.02 -6.49 13.14
CA GLN A 285 0.57 -6.37 13.32
C GLN A 285 0.17 -6.45 14.79
N GLN A 286 0.82 -7.30 15.60
CA GLN A 286 0.55 -7.35 17.04
C GLN A 286 0.86 -6.01 17.73
N ILE A 287 1.99 -5.38 17.36
CA ILE A 287 2.36 -4.05 17.85
C ILE A 287 1.31 -3.02 17.40
N ARG A 288 0.90 -3.05 16.13
CA ARG A 288 -0.11 -2.15 15.58
C ARG A 288 -1.40 -2.18 16.41
N LEU A 289 -1.88 -3.40 16.69
CA LEU A 289 -3.08 -3.63 17.50
C LEU A 289 -2.90 -3.12 18.93
N SER A 290 -1.76 -3.40 19.57
CA SER A 290 -1.51 -2.97 20.95
C SER A 290 -1.43 -1.45 21.11
N ILE A 291 -0.94 -0.74 20.09
CA ILE A 291 -0.78 0.71 20.15
C ILE A 291 -1.98 1.47 19.58
N GLY A 292 -2.97 0.79 19.02
CA GLY A 292 -4.13 1.46 18.43
C GLY A 292 -3.77 2.30 17.20
N PHE A 293 -2.92 1.81 16.30
CA PHE A 293 -2.59 2.54 15.06
C PHE A 293 -3.52 2.12 13.92
N ASP A 294 -4.28 3.08 13.38
CA ASP A 294 -5.17 2.87 12.23
C ASP A 294 -6.27 1.84 12.53
N LEU A 295 -6.87 1.90 13.73
CA LEU A 295 -7.94 0.98 14.16
C LEU A 295 -9.32 1.65 14.26
N GLU A 296 -9.42 2.97 14.09
CA GLU A 296 -10.67 3.72 14.27
C GLU A 296 -11.71 3.46 13.15
N SER A 297 -11.37 2.62 12.17
CA SER A 297 -12.27 2.11 11.13
C SER A 297 -12.73 0.65 11.32
N MET A 298 -12.34 -0.03 12.42
CA MET A 298 -12.78 -1.40 12.76
C MET A 298 -13.95 -1.45 13.74
#